data_AF-A0A2A4IWV7-F1
#
_entry.id   AF-A0A2A4IWV7-F1
#
_cell.length_a   1.000
_cell.length_b   1.000
_cell.length_c   1.000
_cell.angle_alpha   90.00
_cell.angle_beta   90.00
_cell.angle_gamma   90.00
#
_symmetry.space_group_name_H-M   'P 1'
#
loop_
_entity.id
_entity.type
_entity.pdbx_description
1 polymer ?
#
loop_
_entity_poly.entity_id
_entity_poly.type
_entity_poly.pdbx_seq_one_letter_code
_entity_poly.pdbx_strand_id
1 'polypeptide(L)'
;MPFSGNKWDDSKLVWRVPGYRGSVGFIHSMTQHFCSSCNRLRLTADGNLKVCLFGASEVSLRDRLRGGATDAQLLQLLRDALRNKRARHAGTARLPLT
;
A
#
# COMPACT_ATOMS: atom_id res chain seq x y z
N MET A 1 -10.88 25.64 -2.30
CA MET A 1 -11.37 24.55 -3.17
C MET A 1 -10.40 23.38 -3.08
N PRO A 2 -10.85 22.11 -3.12
CA PRO A 2 -9.93 20.99 -3.16
C PRO A 2 -9.07 21.11 -4.42
N PHE A 3 -7.76 21.13 -4.24
CA PHE A 3 -6.80 21.18 -5.32
C PHE A 3 -6.62 19.75 -5.82
N SER A 4 -6.92 19.50 -7.10
CA SER A 4 -6.65 18.18 -7.68
C SER A 4 -5.14 17.99 -7.76
N GLY A 5 -4.60 17.24 -6.80
CA GLY A 5 -3.24 16.74 -6.85
C GLY A 5 -3.02 15.84 -8.07
N ASN A 6 -1.76 15.47 -8.28
CA ASN A 6 -1.34 14.54 -9.32
C ASN A 6 -2.17 13.23 -9.30
N LYS A 7 -2.62 12.81 -10.49
CA LYS A 7 -3.56 11.70 -10.78
C LYS A 7 -3.20 10.30 -10.23
N TRP A 8 -2.11 10.16 -9.50
CA TRP A 8 -1.56 8.90 -9.01
C TRP A 8 -1.64 8.75 -7.48
N ASP A 9 -2.09 9.79 -6.77
CA ASP A 9 -2.22 9.79 -5.32
C ASP A 9 -3.65 10.11 -4.90
N ASP A 10 -4.50 9.10 -5.04
CA ASP A 10 -5.87 9.06 -4.52
C ASP A 10 -5.92 8.76 -3.00
N SER A 11 -4.77 8.66 -2.34
CA SER A 11 -4.72 8.46 -0.88
C SER A 11 -4.93 9.76 -0.08
N LYS A 12 -4.87 10.93 -0.73
CA LYS A 12 -4.98 12.23 -0.06
C LYS A 12 -5.88 13.23 -0.79
N LEU A 13 -6.66 13.98 0.00
CA LEU A 13 -7.38 15.16 -0.45
C LEU A 13 -6.60 16.41 -0.05
N VAL A 14 -6.19 17.23 -1.02
CA VAL A 14 -5.39 18.44 -0.76
C VAL A 14 -6.29 19.67 -0.81
N TRP A 15 -6.21 20.50 0.22
CA TRP A 15 -6.95 21.75 0.34
C TRP A 15 -5.99 22.94 0.37
N ARG A 16 -6.37 24.02 -0.31
CA ARG A 16 -5.60 25.26 -0.38
C ARG A 16 -6.50 26.46 -0.13
N VAL A 17 -6.05 27.34 0.76
CA VAL A 17 -6.70 28.64 1.02
C VAL A 17 -6.26 29.63 -0.06
N PRO A 18 -7.20 30.31 -0.75
CA PRO A 18 -6.86 31.39 -1.68
C PRO A 18 -6.00 32.46 -1.00
N GLY A 19 -4.96 32.95 -1.67
CA GLY A 19 -4.06 33.98 -1.12
C GLY A 19 -2.91 33.45 -0.25
N TYR A 20 -2.88 32.16 0.11
CA TYR A 20 -1.82 31.57 0.92
C TYR A 20 -0.91 30.64 0.10
N ARG A 21 0.38 30.59 0.50
CA ARG A 21 1.40 29.76 -0.17
C ARG A 21 1.30 28.27 0.20
N GLY A 22 0.79 27.96 1.40
CA GLY A 22 0.71 26.59 1.93
C GLY A 22 -0.54 25.82 1.51
N SER A 23 -0.50 24.50 1.70
CA SER A 23 -1.63 23.58 1.52
C SER A 23 -1.70 22.57 2.67
N VAL A 24 -2.88 21.99 2.88
CA VAL A 24 -3.13 20.96 3.89
C VAL A 24 -3.69 19.73 3.20
N GLY A 25 -3.18 18.54 3.53
CA GLY A 25 -3.64 17.26 2.96
C GLY A 25 -4.29 16.38 4.01
N PHE A 26 -5.44 15.79 3.67
CA PHE A 26 -6.15 14.83 4.52
C PHE A 26 -6.05 13.41 3.93
N ILE A 27 -5.55 12.47 4.72
CA ILE A 27 -5.40 11.06 4.33
C ILE A 27 -6.55 10.26 4.93
N HIS A 28 -7.46 9.76 4.09
CA HIS A 28 -8.67 9.07 4.51
C HIS A 28 -8.45 7.56 4.62
N SER A 29 -7.54 7.13 5.50
CA SER A 29 -7.07 5.74 5.60
C SER A 29 -8.17 4.69 5.81
N MET A 30 -9.29 5.08 6.44
CA MET A 30 -10.38 4.15 6.80
C MET A 30 -11.69 4.42 6.05
N THR A 31 -11.98 5.66 5.69
CA THR A 31 -13.28 6.07 5.10
C THR A 31 -13.28 6.15 3.59
N GLN A 32 -12.10 6.35 2.96
CA GLN A 32 -11.93 6.28 1.51
C GLN A 32 -10.76 5.35 1.18
N HIS A 33 -11.08 4.10 0.88
CA HIS A 33 -10.07 3.10 0.58
C HIS A 33 -9.40 3.39 -0.78
N PHE A 34 -8.07 3.47 -0.78
CA PHE A 34 -7.22 3.60 -1.99
C PHE A 34 -6.53 2.27 -2.36
N CYS A 35 -7.02 1.14 -1.85
CA CYS A 35 -6.39 -0.17 -2.10
C CYS A 35 -6.41 -0.57 -3.59
N SER A 36 -7.41 -0.12 -4.35
CA SER A 36 -7.57 -0.42 -5.78
C SER A 36 -6.47 0.16 -6.66
N SER A 37 -5.96 1.35 -6.32
CA SER A 37 -4.85 2.00 -7.03
C SER A 37 -3.48 1.70 -6.41
N CYS A 38 -3.45 1.11 -5.22
CA CYS A 38 -2.22 0.88 -4.47
C CYS A 38 -1.25 -0.03 -5.23
N ASN A 39 -0.08 0.49 -5.59
CA ASN A 39 1.01 -0.21 -6.27
C ASN A 39 2.24 -0.43 -5.34
N ARG A 40 2.07 -0.26 -4.03
CA ARG A 40 3.17 -0.30 -3.06
C ARG A 40 3.50 -1.74 -2.63
N LEU A 41 4.78 -2.07 -2.61
CA LEU A 41 5.37 -3.25 -1.99
C LEU A 41 6.34 -2.82 -0.90
N ARG A 42 6.52 -3.65 0.13
CA ARG A 42 7.40 -3.34 1.26
C ARG A 42 8.35 -4.49 1.55
N LEU A 43 9.61 -4.16 1.78
CA LEU A 43 10.60 -5.06 2.35
C LEU A 43 10.73 -4.72 3.84
N THR A 44 10.58 -5.71 4.72
CA THR A 44 10.77 -5.54 6.17
C THR A 44 12.26 -5.54 6.51
N ALA A 45 12.62 -5.07 7.71
CA ALA A 45 14.01 -5.07 8.18
C ALA A 45 14.60 -6.49 8.24
N ASP A 46 13.77 -7.50 8.52
CA ASP A 46 14.19 -8.91 8.54
C ASP A 46 14.45 -9.49 7.14
N GLY A 47 14.04 -8.77 6.09
CA GLY A 47 14.18 -9.16 4.69
C GLY A 47 12.98 -9.92 4.13
N ASN A 48 11.79 -9.74 4.72
CA ASN A 48 10.55 -10.30 4.22
C ASN A 48 9.83 -9.33 3.29
N LEU A 49 9.24 -9.83 2.22
CA LEU A 49 8.36 -9.09 1.35
C LEU A 49 6.93 -9.09 1.89
N LYS A 50 6.32 -7.90 1.92
CA LYS A 50 4.90 -7.67 2.16
C LYS A 50 4.24 -7.01 0.95
N VAL A 51 3.15 -7.62 0.49
CA VAL A 51 2.33 -7.11 -0.62
C VAL A 51 1.20 -6.17 -0.17
N CYS A 52 0.99 -6.08 1.15
CA CYS A 52 0.06 -5.15 1.78
C CYS A 52 0.61 -4.76 3.16
N LEU A 53 0.47 -3.49 3.54
CA LEU A 53 0.92 -3.00 4.84
C LEU A 53 0.25 -3.74 6.02
N PHE A 54 -1.04 -4.05 5.87
CA PHE A 54 -1.86 -4.74 6.87
C PHE A 54 -2.10 -6.22 6.54
N GLY A 55 -1.39 -6.77 5.55
CA GLY A 55 -1.46 -8.19 5.22
C GLY A 55 -0.66 -9.04 6.21
N ALA A 56 -1.20 -10.18 6.62
CA ALA A 56 -0.48 -11.16 7.44
C ALA A 56 0.56 -11.95 6.65
N SER A 57 0.37 -12.08 5.33
CA SER A 57 1.26 -12.84 4.46
C SER A 57 2.60 -12.14 4.25
N GLU A 58 3.67 -12.87 4.56
CA GLU A 58 5.07 -12.46 4.39
C GLU A 58 5.83 -13.56 3.67
N VAL A 59 6.80 -13.18 2.84
CA VAL A 59 7.69 -14.13 2.14
C VAL A 59 9.14 -13.69 2.34
N SER A 60 9.99 -14.55 2.90
CA SER A 60 11.40 -14.23 3.09
C SER A 60 12.14 -14.16 1.75
N LEU A 61 12.46 -12.95 1.30
CA LEU A 61 13.32 -12.73 0.13
C LEU A 61 14.79 -12.95 0.49
N ARG A 62 15.19 -12.59 1.71
CA ARG A 62 16.55 -12.74 2.20
C ARG A 62 17.04 -14.18 2.14
N ASP A 63 16.25 -15.12 2.64
CA ASP A 63 16.68 -16.52 2.70
C ASP A 63 16.70 -17.15 1.30
N ARG A 64 15.81 -16.71 0.40
CA ARG A 64 15.84 -17.11 -1.01
C ARG A 64 17.07 -16.61 -1.74
N LEU A 65 17.42 -15.34 -1.56
CA LEU A 65 18.63 -14.74 -2.13
C LEU A 65 19.90 -15.41 -1.60
N ARG A 66 20.00 -15.61 -0.28
CA ARG A 66 21.14 -16.28 0.35
C ARG A 66 21.23 -17.76 0.01
N GLY A 67 20.11 -18.39 -0.33
CA GLY A 67 20.04 -19.76 -0.85
C GLY A 67 20.43 -19.90 -2.33
N GLY A 68 20.84 -18.82 -3.00
CA GLY A 68 21.29 -18.86 -4.39
C GLY A 68 20.15 -18.92 -5.42
N ALA A 69 18.95 -18.44 -5.07
CA ALA A 69 17.85 -18.37 -6.02
C ALA A 69 18.21 -17.50 -7.24
N THR A 70 17.83 -17.96 -8.44
CA THR A 70 18.03 -17.21 -9.68
C THR A 70 17.02 -16.06 -9.79
N ASP A 71 17.33 -15.06 -10.60
CA ASP A 71 16.41 -13.94 -10.88
C ASP A 71 15.03 -14.42 -11.37
N ALA A 72 14.99 -15.47 -12.20
CA ALA A 72 13.75 -16.06 -12.68
C ALA A 72 12.89 -16.63 -11.53
N GLN A 73 13.54 -17.31 -10.56
CA GLN A 73 12.87 -17.84 -9.38
C GLN A 73 12.37 -16.73 -8.45
N LEU A 74 13.16 -15.68 -8.26
CA LEU A 74 12.76 -14.52 -7.47
C LEU A 74 11.60 -13.77 -8.14
N LEU A 75 11.64 -13.59 -9.46
CA LEU A 75 10.57 -12.96 -10.21
C LEU A 75 9.26 -13.76 -10.09
N GLN A 76 9.35 -15.08 -10.15
CA GLN A 76 8.20 -15.96 -9.98
C GLN A 76 7.63 -15.84 -8.56
N LEU A 77 8.49 -15.82 -7.54
CA LEU A 77 8.09 -15.63 -6.14
C LEU A 77 7.36 -14.29 -5.94
N LEU A 78 7.86 -13.20 -6.54
CA LEU A 78 7.21 -11.88 -6.50
C LEU A 78 5.83 -11.91 -7.16
N ARG A 79 5.70 -12.55 -8.32
CA ARG A 79 4.42 -12.70 -9.03
C ARG A 79 3.41 -13.48 -8.20
N ASP A 80 3.84 -14.57 -7.57
CA ASP A 80 2.95 -15.39 -6.74
C ASP A 80 2.52 -14.66 -5.46
N ALA A 81 3.44 -13.91 -4.84
CA ALA A 81 3.09 -13.04 -3.72
C ALA A 81 2.08 -11.95 -4.13
N LEU A 82 2.27 -11.33 -5.30
CA LEU A 82 1.37 -10.31 -5.85
C LEU A 82 -0.02 -10.87 -6.19
N ARG A 83 -0.10 -12.10 -6.74
CA ARG A 83 -1.38 -12.78 -6.99
C ARG A 83 -2.20 -13.00 -5.72
N ASN A 84 -1.50 -13.23 -4.60
CA ASN A 84 -2.13 -13.40 -3.29
C ASN A 84 -2.51 -12.07 -2.61
N LYS A 85 -2.24 -10.92 -3.25
CA LYS A 85 -2.63 -9.60 -2.74
C LYS A 85 -4.15 -9.48 -2.76
N ARG A 86 -4.74 -9.42 -1.55
CA ARG A 86 -6.17 -9.15 -1.38
C ARG A 86 -6.53 -7.78 -1.93
N ALA A 87 -7.74 -7.65 -2.49
CA ALA A 87 -8.25 -6.38 -3.02
C ALA A 87 -8.29 -5.25 -1.98
N ARG A 88 -8.50 -5.60 -0.71
CA ARG A 88 -8.42 -4.72 0.45
C ARG A 88 -8.03 -5.55 1.68
N HIS A 89 -7.41 -4.93 2.68
CA HIS A 89 -7.23 -5.58 3.98
C HIS A 89 -8.56 -5.60 4.75
N ALA A 90 -8.69 -6.51 5.72
CA ALA A 90 -9.84 -6.48 6.62
C ALA A 90 -9.74 -5.25 7.53
N GLY A 91 -10.85 -4.53 7.70
CA GLY A 91 -10.88 -3.28 8.45
C GLY A 91 -12.10 -2.41 8.17
N THR A 92 -13.29 -2.99 8.09
CA THR A 92 -14.58 -2.29 8.22
C THR A 92 -15.66 -3.30 8.63
N ALA A 93 -15.50 -3.94 9.78
CA ALA A 93 -16.70 -4.31 10.53
C ALA A 93 -17.38 -2.98 10.86
N ARG A 94 -18.65 -2.81 10.51
CA ARG A 94 -19.47 -1.67 10.94
C ARG A 94 -19.23 -1.47 12.43
N LEU A 95 -18.54 -0.40 12.82
CA LEU A 95 -18.65 0.09 14.19
C LEU A 95 -20.13 0.47 14.34
N PRO A 96 -20.89 -0.18 15.24
CA PRO A 96 -22.25 0.26 15.50
C PRO A 96 -22.15 1.70 15.98
N LEU A 97 -22.80 2.61 15.27
CA LEU A 97 -23.05 3.96 15.75
C LEU A 97 -24.09 3.83 16.88
N THR A 98 -23.60 3.66 18.11
CA THR A 98 -24.36 3.95 19.32
C THR A 98 -24.07 5.36 19.75
#